data_AF-A0A2V9ZSQ8-F1
#
_entry.id   AF-A0A2V9ZSQ8-F1
#
_cell.length_a   1.000
_cell.length_b   1.000
_cell.length_c   1.000
_cell.angle_alpha   90.00
_cell.angle_beta   90.00
_cell.angle_gamma   90.00
#
_symmetry.space_group_name_H-M   'P 1'
#
loop_
_entity.id
_entity.type
_entity.pdbx_description
1 polymer ?
#
loop_
_entity_poly.entity_id
_entity_poly.type
_entity_poly.pdbx_seq_one_letter_code
_entity_poly.pdbx_strand_id
1 'polypeptide(L)'
;MRCAASACFVYAGRVAILYRERAVADAALGKLLEATIFAGHVYRFASIDSTNSALLADAGLPVGSGLNDASGAGLPEGTVYLADEQTAGRGRAGHTWHSSPGVGLYLSVLLRPSLSPDELLGITLAAGIAAAQAIFQVAGAHCDVRWPNDLLLHNKKTGGILTEMNSGNGGAVVVGFGINLNHTSLPQTRSYTRLSCRCRARRCHGAGSGSATIF
;
A
#
# COMPACT_ATOMS: atom_id res chain seq x y z
N MET A 1 48.16 9.14 -0.79
CA MET A 1 47.51 7.94 -0.23
C MET A 1 47.04 8.24 1.19
N ARG A 2 45.73 8.35 1.40
CA ARG A 2 45.02 7.97 2.64
C ARG A 2 43.53 8.19 2.39
N CYS A 3 42.79 7.08 2.48
CA CYS A 3 41.35 7.00 2.52
C CYS A 3 40.90 7.28 3.97
N ALA A 4 39.84 8.07 4.19
CA ALA A 4 39.05 8.01 5.42
C ALA A 4 37.70 8.71 5.22
N ALA A 5 36.65 7.95 5.50
CA ALA A 5 35.25 8.34 5.53
C ALA A 5 34.99 9.49 6.52
N SER A 6 34.07 10.40 6.18
CA SER A 6 33.07 10.96 7.10
C SER A 6 32.16 11.95 6.36
N ALA A 7 30.88 11.60 6.19
CA ALA A 7 29.73 12.52 6.11
C ALA A 7 28.46 11.75 5.69
N CYS A 8 28.11 10.70 6.42
CA CYS A 8 26.83 9.98 6.26
C CYS A 8 26.01 10.16 7.53
N PHE A 9 25.61 11.39 7.87
CA PHE A 9 24.75 11.63 9.05
C PHE A 9 23.76 12.81 8.92
N VAL A 10 23.63 13.44 7.75
CA VAL A 10 22.69 14.57 7.55
C VAL A 10 21.86 14.35 6.29
N TYR A 11 20.97 13.35 6.25
CA TYR A 11 20.05 13.19 5.11
C TYR A 11 18.68 12.55 5.41
N ALA A 12 18.39 12.12 6.63
CA ALA A 12 17.10 11.48 6.94
C ALA A 12 15.95 12.49 7.14
N GLY A 13 16.22 13.65 7.74
CA GLY A 13 15.17 14.63 8.08
C GLY A 13 14.63 15.44 6.90
N ARG A 14 15.48 15.87 5.95
CA ARG A 14 15.04 16.72 4.82
C ARG A 14 14.29 15.95 3.73
N VAL A 15 14.61 14.67 3.50
CA VAL A 15 13.93 13.87 2.47
C VAL A 15 12.52 13.49 2.92
N ALA A 16 12.33 13.19 4.22
CA ALA A 16 11.01 12.92 4.81
C ALA A 16 10.03 14.10 4.65
N ILE A 17 10.54 15.34 4.64
CA ILE A 17 9.73 16.55 4.54
C ILE A 17 9.26 16.82 3.10
N LEU A 18 10.04 16.44 2.07
CA LEU A 18 9.78 16.87 0.69
C LEU A 18 8.64 16.14 -0.02
N TYR A 19 8.36 14.86 0.29
CA TYR A 19 7.21 14.16 -0.30
C TYR A 19 5.89 14.48 0.42
N ARG A 20 5.96 14.90 1.68
CA ARG A 20 4.78 15.25 2.49
C ARG A 20 4.03 16.46 1.97
N GLU A 21 4.71 17.43 1.37
CA GLU A 21 4.07 18.58 0.70
C GLU A 21 3.23 18.15 -0.52
N ARG A 22 3.40 16.91 -1.00
CA ARG A 22 2.66 16.33 -2.14
C ARG A 22 1.57 15.35 -1.71
N ALA A 23 1.47 15.04 -0.41
CA ALA A 23 0.43 14.19 0.13
C ALA A 23 -0.89 14.96 0.18
N VAL A 24 -1.92 14.44 -0.46
CA VAL A 24 -3.27 15.00 -0.38
C VAL A 24 -4.13 14.09 0.49
N ALA A 25 -4.73 14.63 1.54
CA ALA A 25 -5.71 13.89 2.32
C ALA A 25 -6.91 13.52 1.43
N ASP A 26 -7.27 12.24 1.36
CA ASP A 26 -8.39 11.78 0.54
C ASP A 26 -9.69 11.88 1.34
N ALA A 27 -10.32 13.05 1.32
CA ALA A 27 -11.55 13.32 2.08
C ALA A 27 -12.73 12.41 1.66
N ALA A 28 -12.79 12.01 0.39
CA ALA A 28 -13.84 11.12 -0.10
C ALA A 28 -13.69 9.71 0.48
N LEU A 29 -12.47 9.15 0.45
CA LEU A 29 -12.19 7.87 1.07
C LEU A 29 -12.27 7.95 2.60
N GLY A 30 -11.82 9.05 3.19
CA GLY A 30 -11.95 9.33 4.61
C GLY A 30 -13.40 9.20 5.10
N LYS A 31 -14.35 9.79 4.36
CA LYS A 31 -15.79 9.69 4.67
C LYS A 31 -16.32 8.25 4.62
N LEU A 32 -15.90 7.47 3.63
CA LEU A 32 -16.31 6.06 3.50
C LEU A 32 -15.75 5.18 4.62
N LEU A 33 -14.68 5.62 5.26
CA LEU A 33 -13.95 4.89 6.30
C LEU A 33 -14.15 5.47 7.70
N GLU A 34 -15.08 6.41 7.89
CA GLU A 34 -15.32 7.13 9.16
C GLU A 34 -15.55 6.20 10.37
N ALA A 35 -16.15 5.03 10.16
CA ALA A 35 -16.43 4.05 11.20
C ALA A 35 -15.29 3.04 11.45
N THR A 36 -14.08 3.32 10.93
CA THR A 36 -12.93 2.41 10.99
C THR A 36 -11.69 3.10 11.56
N ILE A 37 -10.65 2.31 11.86
CA ILE A 37 -9.35 2.84 12.30
C ILE A 37 -8.67 3.75 11.26
N PHE A 38 -9.12 3.74 10.00
CA PHE A 38 -8.52 4.53 8.92
C PHE A 38 -9.09 5.96 8.82
N ALA A 39 -10.12 6.28 9.61
CA ALA A 39 -10.82 7.55 9.56
C ALA A 39 -9.87 8.74 9.75
N GLY A 40 -9.87 9.69 8.81
CA GLY A 40 -9.06 10.90 8.88
C GLY A 40 -7.55 10.72 8.67
N HIS A 41 -7.08 9.52 8.29
CA HIS A 41 -5.65 9.20 8.19
C HIS A 41 -5.27 8.59 6.83
N VAL A 42 -5.98 8.96 5.76
CA VAL A 42 -5.76 8.47 4.40
C VAL A 42 -5.11 9.55 3.54
N TYR A 43 -3.93 9.25 2.99
CA TYR A 43 -3.13 10.18 2.21
C TYR A 43 -2.80 9.59 0.84
N ARG A 44 -3.04 10.36 -0.23
CA ARG A 44 -2.74 9.99 -1.61
C ARG A 44 -1.55 10.79 -2.14
N PHE A 45 -0.70 10.10 -2.89
CA PHE A 45 0.45 10.65 -3.61
C PHE A 45 0.27 10.38 -5.12
N ALA A 46 0.52 11.40 -5.96
CA ALA A 46 0.55 11.17 -7.41
C ALA A 46 1.73 10.28 -7.81
N SER A 47 2.89 10.47 -7.18
CA SER A 47 4.08 9.65 -7.39
C SER A 47 4.96 9.71 -6.14
N ILE A 48 5.50 8.56 -5.73
CA ILE A 48 6.39 8.39 -4.57
C ILE A 48 7.47 7.35 -4.89
N ASP A 49 8.50 7.21 -4.06
CA ASP A 49 9.46 6.11 -4.21
C ASP A 49 8.80 4.76 -3.86
N SER A 50 8.26 4.64 -2.65
CA SER A 50 7.57 3.44 -2.15
C SER A 50 6.67 3.83 -0.99
N THR A 51 5.38 3.48 -1.06
CA THR A 51 4.41 3.74 0.02
C THR A 51 4.86 3.06 1.32
N ASN A 52 5.45 1.86 1.23
CA ASN A 52 5.97 1.13 2.39
C ASN A 52 7.16 1.83 3.02
N SER A 53 8.12 2.27 2.20
CA SER A 53 9.34 2.93 2.67
C SER A 53 9.00 4.25 3.38
N ALA A 54 8.16 5.05 2.75
CA ALA A 54 7.74 6.34 3.28
C ALA A 54 6.95 6.18 4.58
N LEU A 55 5.98 5.28 4.62
CA LEU A 55 5.16 5.07 5.82
C LEU A 55 5.98 4.48 6.98
N LEU A 56 6.94 3.59 6.70
CA LEU A 56 7.83 3.04 7.73
C LEU A 56 8.77 4.11 8.31
N ALA A 57 9.29 4.99 7.45
CA ALA A 57 10.10 6.12 7.87
C ALA A 57 9.28 7.08 8.75
N ASP A 58 8.09 7.48 8.29
CA ASP A 58 7.23 8.40 9.02
C ASP A 58 6.70 7.81 10.34
N ALA A 59 6.43 6.51 10.38
CA ALA A 59 6.00 5.82 11.60
C ALA A 59 7.10 5.73 12.67
N GLY A 60 8.37 5.78 12.25
CA GLY A 60 9.54 5.75 13.13
C GLY A 60 10.03 7.13 13.58
N LEU A 61 9.43 8.22 13.07
CA LEU A 61 9.80 9.56 13.48
C LEU A 61 9.34 9.87 14.91
N PRO A 62 10.07 10.76 15.61
CA PRO A 62 9.64 11.24 16.91
C PRO A 62 8.25 11.85 16.84
N VAL A 63 7.49 11.55 17.88
CA VAL A 63 6.32 12.28 18.31
C VAL A 63 6.54 13.80 18.14
N GLY A 64 5.70 14.52 17.40
CA GLY A 64 5.90 15.95 17.13
C GLY A 64 6.47 16.29 15.74
N SER A 65 6.56 15.33 14.82
CA SER A 65 7.18 15.55 13.50
C SER A 65 6.43 14.87 12.34
N GLY A 66 5.16 14.51 12.53
CA GLY A 66 4.30 13.82 11.55
C GLY A 66 3.43 14.77 10.71
N LEU A 67 2.75 14.22 9.69
CA LEU A 67 1.67 14.91 8.98
C LEU A 67 0.50 15.12 9.97
N ASN A 68 0.03 16.36 10.14
CA ASN A 68 -1.01 16.78 11.11
C ASN A 68 -0.62 16.70 12.60
N ASP A 69 0.59 17.12 12.94
CA ASP A 69 1.11 17.21 14.30
C ASP A 69 0.51 18.38 15.14
N ALA A 70 -0.79 18.34 15.41
CA ALA A 70 -1.37 19.17 16.47
C ALA A 70 -1.35 18.47 17.84
N SER A 71 -1.11 17.15 17.88
CA SER A 71 -1.31 16.31 19.05
C SER A 71 -0.03 15.74 19.66
N GLY A 72 1.13 15.85 18.99
CA GLY A 72 2.38 15.30 19.50
C GLY A 72 2.24 13.83 19.86
N ALA A 73 1.82 12.96 18.92
CA ALA A 73 1.68 11.51 19.16
C ALA A 73 2.33 10.59 18.10
N GLY A 74 2.98 11.14 17.07
CA GLY A 74 3.46 10.35 15.91
C GLY A 74 2.30 9.92 14.99
N LEU A 75 2.58 9.17 13.92
CA LEU A 75 1.51 8.70 13.03
C LEU A 75 0.62 7.67 13.74
N PRO A 76 -0.71 7.87 13.73
CA PRO A 76 -1.66 6.96 14.37
C PRO A 76 -1.75 5.63 13.62
N GLU A 77 -2.08 4.57 14.37
CA GLU A 77 -2.52 3.30 13.76
C GLU A 77 -3.71 3.55 12.82
N GLY A 78 -3.74 2.82 11.70
CA GLY A 78 -4.71 3.04 10.63
C GLY A 78 -4.31 4.14 9.65
N THR A 79 -3.10 4.73 9.76
CA THR A 79 -2.60 5.59 8.69
C THR A 79 -2.43 4.80 7.39
N VAL A 80 -2.96 5.32 6.29
CA VAL A 80 -2.89 4.71 4.96
C VAL A 80 -2.22 5.66 3.98
N TYR A 81 -1.17 5.17 3.30
CA TYR A 81 -0.56 5.85 2.16
C TYR A 81 -0.98 5.15 0.88
N LEU A 82 -1.54 5.89 -0.07
CA LEU A 82 -1.87 5.43 -1.42
C LEU A 82 -1.02 6.17 -2.43
N ALA A 83 -0.57 5.49 -3.48
CA ALA A 83 0.12 6.13 -4.59
C ALA A 83 -0.50 5.73 -5.92
N ASP A 84 -0.60 6.69 -6.83
CA ASP A 84 -0.93 6.37 -8.22
C ASP A 84 0.27 5.69 -8.90
N GLU A 85 1.50 6.12 -8.59
CA GLU A 85 2.77 5.57 -9.09
C GLU A 85 3.80 5.35 -7.96
N GLN A 86 4.58 4.26 -8.05
CA GLN A 86 5.81 4.11 -7.25
C GLN A 86 7.04 3.97 -8.15
N THR A 87 8.00 4.87 -8.00
CA THR A 87 9.25 4.90 -8.78
C THR A 87 10.30 3.91 -8.29
N ALA A 88 10.19 3.42 -7.05
CA ALA A 88 11.06 2.44 -6.43
C ALA A 88 10.25 1.39 -5.63
N GLY A 89 9.13 0.95 -6.19
CA GLY A 89 8.25 -0.05 -5.58
C GLY A 89 9.00 -1.34 -5.23
N ARG A 90 8.71 -1.92 -4.06
CA ARG A 90 9.45 -3.06 -3.51
C ARG A 90 8.57 -4.30 -3.35
N GLY A 91 9.20 -5.45 -3.49
CA GLY A 91 8.70 -6.76 -3.09
C GLY A 91 9.68 -7.46 -2.14
N ARG A 92 9.37 -8.70 -1.77
CA ARG A 92 10.24 -9.50 -0.90
C ARG A 92 11.56 -9.84 -1.57
N ALA A 93 12.57 -10.13 -0.75
CA ALA A 93 13.89 -10.62 -1.18
C ALA A 93 14.57 -9.71 -2.23
N GLY A 94 14.39 -8.39 -2.10
CA GLY A 94 15.02 -7.41 -3.00
C GLY A 94 14.40 -7.31 -4.39
N HIS A 95 13.29 -7.99 -4.66
CA HIS A 95 12.58 -7.82 -5.93
C HIS A 95 11.91 -6.45 -6.05
N THR A 96 11.90 -5.87 -7.24
CA THR A 96 11.16 -4.64 -7.54
C THR A 96 9.68 -4.95 -7.82
N TRP A 97 8.79 -4.05 -7.42
CA TRP A 97 7.37 -4.07 -7.76
C TRP A 97 7.05 -2.95 -8.75
N HIS A 98 6.64 -3.33 -9.96
CA HIS A 98 6.34 -2.39 -11.03
C HIS A 98 5.01 -1.66 -10.79
N SER A 99 5.06 -0.34 -10.66
CA SER A 99 3.94 0.46 -10.15
C SER A 99 3.62 1.67 -11.04
N SER A 100 3.06 1.43 -12.22
CA SER A 100 2.74 2.50 -13.18
C SER A 100 1.48 3.29 -12.80
N PRO A 101 1.42 4.60 -13.13
CA PRO A 101 0.31 5.47 -12.79
C PRO A 101 -1.05 4.93 -13.26
N GLY A 102 -2.02 4.85 -12.34
CA GLY A 102 -3.44 4.61 -12.65
C GLY A 102 -3.81 3.20 -13.11
N VAL A 103 -2.84 2.27 -13.15
CA VAL A 103 -3.06 0.90 -13.65
C VAL A 103 -2.93 -0.18 -12.58
N GLY A 104 -2.60 0.18 -11.35
CA GLY A 104 -2.62 -0.69 -10.19
C GLY A 104 -3.11 0.03 -8.94
N LEU A 105 -3.27 -0.76 -7.87
CA LEU A 105 -3.50 -0.25 -6.52
C LEU A 105 -2.21 -0.45 -5.73
N TYR A 106 -1.62 0.66 -5.29
CA TYR A 106 -0.40 0.68 -4.49
C TYR A 106 -0.71 1.41 -3.19
N LEU A 107 -0.79 0.68 -2.10
CA LEU A 107 -1.06 1.27 -0.80
C LEU A 107 -0.33 0.56 0.34
N SER A 108 -0.12 1.27 1.42
CA SER A 108 0.47 0.75 2.65
C SER A 108 -0.34 1.20 3.86
N VAL A 109 -0.50 0.30 4.83
CA VAL A 109 -1.26 0.54 6.06
C VAL A 109 -0.33 0.40 7.26
N LEU A 110 -0.38 1.37 8.18
CA LEU A 110 0.31 1.33 9.46
C LEU A 110 -0.56 0.66 10.53
N LEU A 111 -0.01 -0.36 11.17
CA LEU A 111 -0.58 -1.09 12.30
C LEU A 111 0.38 -1.01 13.49
N ARG A 112 -0.17 -1.11 14.72
CA ARG A 112 0.63 -1.13 15.96
C ARG A 112 0.23 -2.32 16.85
N PRO A 113 0.32 -3.56 16.34
CA PRO A 113 -0.09 -4.72 17.10
C PRO A 113 0.89 -5.02 18.22
N SER A 114 0.37 -5.51 19.36
CA SER A 114 1.18 -6.08 20.43
C SER A 114 1.65 -7.50 20.08
N LEU A 115 2.46 -7.63 19.02
CA LEU A 115 2.95 -8.90 18.49
C LEU A 115 4.48 -8.90 18.41
N SER A 116 5.07 -10.07 18.60
CA SER A 116 6.49 -10.30 18.37
C SER A 116 6.80 -10.36 16.85
N PRO A 117 8.06 -10.11 16.44
CA PRO A 117 8.45 -10.22 15.02
C PRO A 117 8.13 -11.58 14.38
N ASP A 118 8.16 -12.67 15.16
CA ASP A 118 7.88 -14.02 14.67
C ASP A 118 6.39 -14.23 14.32
N GLU A 119 5.51 -13.38 14.85
CA GLU A 119 4.05 -13.45 14.61
C GLU A 119 3.61 -12.62 13.40
N LEU A 120 4.52 -11.86 12.76
CA LEU A 120 4.23 -11.04 11.58
C LEU A 120 3.71 -11.83 10.38
N LEU A 121 4.02 -13.13 10.32
CA LEU A 121 3.46 -14.00 9.30
C LEU A 121 1.93 -13.98 9.37
N GLY A 122 1.33 -14.02 10.56
CA GLY A 122 -0.12 -13.99 10.74
C GLY A 122 -0.77 -12.75 10.10
N ILE A 123 -0.15 -11.58 10.26
CA ILE A 123 -0.61 -10.33 9.63
C ILE A 123 -0.56 -10.44 8.10
N THR A 124 0.53 -11.00 7.57
CA THR A 124 0.69 -11.18 6.11
C THR A 124 -0.38 -12.11 5.54
N LEU A 125 -0.67 -13.22 6.23
CA LEU A 125 -1.69 -14.18 5.81
C LEU A 125 -3.08 -13.54 5.86
N ALA A 126 -3.41 -12.84 6.95
CA ALA A 126 -4.67 -12.12 7.11
C ALA A 126 -4.86 -11.05 6.03
N ALA A 127 -3.82 -10.27 5.73
CA ALA A 127 -3.83 -9.27 4.66
C ALA A 127 -4.05 -9.90 3.28
N GLY A 128 -3.44 -11.05 3.01
CA GLY A 128 -3.67 -11.80 1.76
C GLY A 128 -5.12 -12.25 1.61
N ILE A 129 -5.72 -12.81 2.67
CA ILE A 129 -7.14 -13.21 2.69
C ILE A 129 -8.04 -11.99 2.48
N ALA A 130 -7.80 -10.90 3.22
CA ALA A 130 -8.60 -9.68 3.11
C ALA A 130 -8.55 -9.09 1.71
N ALA A 131 -7.38 -9.07 1.07
CA ALA A 131 -7.23 -8.59 -0.31
C ALA A 131 -7.96 -9.49 -1.32
N ALA A 132 -7.87 -10.82 -1.18
CA ALA A 132 -8.60 -11.76 -2.03
C ALA A 132 -10.13 -11.59 -1.89
N GLN A 133 -10.62 -11.41 -0.66
CA GLN A 133 -12.04 -11.13 -0.39
C GLN A 133 -12.49 -9.80 -1.00
N ALA A 134 -11.69 -8.74 -0.85
CA ALA A 134 -11.99 -7.43 -1.45
C ALA A 134 -12.05 -7.50 -2.98
N ILE A 135 -11.11 -8.22 -3.61
CA ILE A 135 -11.13 -8.45 -5.06
C ILE A 135 -12.41 -9.17 -5.48
N PHE A 136 -12.80 -10.22 -4.76
CA PHE A 136 -14.03 -10.95 -5.05
C PHE A 136 -15.27 -10.05 -4.92
N GLN A 137 -15.37 -9.26 -3.84
CA GLN A 137 -16.50 -8.36 -3.60
C GLN A 137 -16.64 -7.28 -4.67
N VAL A 138 -15.53 -6.71 -5.15
CA VAL A 138 -15.54 -5.59 -6.09
C VAL A 138 -15.64 -6.06 -7.55
N ALA A 139 -14.97 -7.16 -7.90
CA ALA A 139 -14.80 -7.61 -9.28
C ALA A 139 -15.43 -8.98 -9.60
N GLY A 140 -15.91 -9.72 -8.60
CA GLY A 140 -16.40 -11.10 -8.76
C GLY A 140 -15.31 -12.11 -9.10
N ALA A 141 -14.03 -11.70 -9.03
CA ALA A 141 -12.91 -12.54 -9.40
C ALA A 141 -12.42 -13.35 -8.19
N HIS A 142 -12.26 -14.65 -8.37
CA HIS A 142 -11.64 -15.51 -7.36
C HIS A 142 -10.12 -15.45 -7.49
N CYS A 143 -9.46 -14.94 -6.44
CA CYS A 143 -8.01 -14.96 -6.33
C CYS A 143 -7.56 -16.02 -5.33
N ASP A 144 -6.61 -16.85 -5.74
CA ASP A 144 -5.90 -17.75 -4.84
C ASP A 144 -4.83 -16.99 -4.07
N VAL A 145 -4.66 -17.32 -2.79
CA VAL A 145 -3.51 -16.85 -2.01
C VAL A 145 -2.42 -17.90 -2.12
N ARG A 146 -1.41 -17.66 -2.97
CA ARG A 146 -0.18 -18.44 -2.93
C ARG A 146 0.62 -17.99 -1.73
N TRP A 147 0.60 -18.84 -0.72
CA TRP A 147 1.26 -18.55 0.55
C TRP A 147 2.74 -18.24 0.37
N PRO A 148 3.27 -17.30 1.17
CA PRO A 148 2.56 -16.57 2.23
C PRO A 148 1.88 -15.26 1.78
N ASN A 149 2.13 -14.76 0.57
CA ASN A 149 1.93 -13.33 0.30
C ASN A 149 1.60 -12.95 -1.15
N ASP A 150 1.38 -13.92 -2.05
CA ASP A 150 1.07 -13.63 -3.44
C ASP A 150 -0.41 -13.88 -3.73
N LEU A 151 -1.05 -12.94 -4.43
CA LEU A 151 -2.39 -13.12 -4.97
C LEU A 151 -2.27 -13.60 -6.40
N LEU A 152 -2.94 -14.71 -6.71
CA LEU A 152 -2.98 -15.29 -8.05
C LEU A 152 -4.39 -15.22 -8.62
N LEU A 153 -4.49 -14.88 -9.90
CA LEU A 153 -5.71 -15.01 -10.69
C LEU A 153 -5.37 -15.92 -11.88
N HIS A 154 -6.12 -17.00 -12.08
CA HIS A 154 -5.83 -18.00 -13.12
C HIS A 154 -4.37 -18.50 -13.07
N ASN A 155 -3.85 -18.83 -11.88
CA ASN A 155 -2.46 -19.26 -11.63
C ASN A 155 -1.37 -18.26 -12.02
N LYS A 156 -1.72 -16.99 -12.26
CA LYS A 156 -0.77 -15.92 -12.59
C LYS A 156 -0.81 -14.86 -11.50
N LYS A 157 0.35 -14.26 -11.19
CA LYS A 157 0.44 -13.29 -10.09
C LYS A 157 -0.29 -12.00 -10.46
N THR A 158 -1.33 -11.66 -9.70
CA THR A 158 -2.12 -10.44 -9.85
C THR A 158 -1.86 -9.43 -8.74
N GLY A 159 -1.24 -9.84 -7.63
CA GLY A 159 -0.89 -8.93 -6.54
C GLY A 159 0.09 -9.56 -5.57
N GLY A 160 0.56 -8.75 -4.63
CA GLY A 160 1.48 -9.16 -3.58
C GLY A 160 1.32 -8.32 -2.33
N ILE A 161 1.57 -8.96 -1.20
CA ILE A 161 1.60 -8.36 0.13
C ILE A 161 3.05 -8.27 0.60
N LEU A 162 3.42 -7.15 1.20
CA LEU A 162 4.72 -6.91 1.82
C LEU A 162 4.55 -6.33 3.22
N THR A 163 4.71 -7.18 4.23
CA THR A 163 4.69 -6.77 5.64
C THR A 163 6.11 -6.51 6.11
N GLU A 164 6.35 -5.32 6.65
CA GLU A 164 7.62 -4.88 7.22
C GLU A 164 7.38 -4.33 8.62
N MET A 165 8.31 -4.56 9.54
CA MET A 165 8.25 -4.03 10.90
C MET A 165 9.44 -3.10 11.14
N ASN A 166 9.18 -1.98 11.82
CA ASN A 166 10.22 -1.19 12.44
C ASN A 166 10.27 -1.57 13.93
N SER A 167 11.25 -2.41 14.28
CA SER A 167 11.46 -2.88 15.67
C SER A 167 12.00 -1.81 16.63
N GLY A 168 12.15 -0.55 16.17
CA GLY A 168 12.44 0.60 17.01
C GLY A 168 11.24 1.07 17.85
N ASN A 169 11.20 2.37 18.18
CA ASN A 169 10.20 2.99 19.06
C ASN A 169 8.74 2.63 18.67
N GLY A 170 8.14 1.70 19.42
CA GLY A 170 6.69 1.48 19.43
C GLY A 170 6.12 0.46 18.44
N GLY A 171 6.94 -0.48 17.94
CA GLY A 171 6.43 -1.71 17.28
C GLY A 171 5.56 -1.47 16.04
N ALA A 172 5.94 -0.52 15.19
CA ALA A 172 5.19 -0.20 13.99
C ALA A 172 5.31 -1.33 12.94
N VAL A 173 4.17 -1.79 12.44
CA VAL A 173 4.08 -2.75 11.34
C VAL A 173 3.44 -2.06 10.15
N VAL A 174 4.10 -2.10 8.99
CA VAL A 174 3.58 -1.56 7.74
C VAL A 174 3.25 -2.71 6.80
N VAL A 175 1.99 -2.77 6.36
CA VAL A 175 1.49 -3.77 5.42
C VAL A 175 1.26 -3.10 4.07
N GLY A 176 2.10 -3.46 3.10
CA GLY A 176 2.02 -3.00 1.72
C GLY A 176 1.19 -3.93 0.84
N PHE A 177 0.37 -3.35 -0.01
CA PHE A 177 -0.45 -4.01 -1.00
C PHE A 177 -0.08 -3.47 -2.38
N GLY A 178 0.35 -4.36 -3.27
CA GLY A 178 0.50 -4.07 -4.69
C GLY A 178 -0.44 -4.97 -5.47
N ILE A 179 -1.45 -4.41 -6.15
CA ILE A 179 -2.42 -5.17 -6.95
C ILE A 179 -2.42 -4.64 -8.39
N ASN A 180 -2.20 -5.54 -9.35
CA ASN A 180 -2.25 -5.25 -10.77
C ASN A 180 -3.72 -5.12 -11.20
N LEU A 181 -4.11 -3.95 -11.68
CA LEU A 181 -5.46 -3.70 -12.19
C LEU A 181 -5.46 -3.60 -13.72
N ASN A 182 -5.56 -2.40 -14.27
CA ASN A 182 -5.76 -2.19 -15.71
C ASN A 182 -4.45 -2.07 -16.52
N HIS A 183 -3.39 -2.78 -16.10
CA HIS A 183 -2.09 -2.75 -16.81
C HIS A 183 -2.21 -3.17 -18.28
N THR A 184 -1.78 -2.32 -19.21
CA THR A 184 -1.73 -2.68 -20.64
C THR A 184 -0.51 -3.55 -20.97
N SER A 185 0.58 -3.40 -20.20
CA SER A 185 1.76 -4.23 -20.25
C SER A 185 2.32 -4.45 -18.84
N LEU A 186 2.86 -5.65 -18.62
CA LEU A 186 3.59 -6.03 -17.42
C LEU A 186 4.94 -6.62 -17.83
N PRO A 187 5.99 -6.53 -16.99
CA PRO A 187 7.29 -7.11 -17.31
C PRO A 187 7.16 -8.61 -17.61
N GLN A 188 7.73 -9.06 -18.73
CA GLN A 188 7.61 -10.45 -19.20
C GLN A 188 8.40 -11.48 -18.36
N THR A 189 9.15 -11.02 -17.36
CA THR A 189 10.07 -11.86 -16.57
C THR A 189 9.37 -12.84 -15.62
N ARG A 190 8.05 -12.72 -15.40
CA ARG A 190 7.22 -13.70 -14.69
C ARG A 190 5.82 -13.79 -15.30
N SER A 191 5.12 -14.88 -15.00
CA SER A 191 3.69 -15.06 -15.29
C SER A 191 2.82 -14.14 -14.43
N TYR A 192 2.79 -12.86 -14.77
CA TYR A 192 1.87 -11.89 -14.19
C TYR A 192 0.53 -11.90 -14.93
N THR A 193 -0.50 -11.50 -14.21
CA THR A 193 -1.80 -11.13 -14.77
C THR A 193 -2.29 -9.86 -14.09
N ARG A 194 -3.44 -9.40 -14.57
CA ARG A 194 -4.05 -8.14 -14.16
C ARG A 194 -5.54 -8.37 -13.94
N LEU A 195 -6.13 -7.60 -13.04
CA LEU A 195 -7.57 -7.57 -12.83
C LEU A 195 -8.18 -6.41 -13.61
N SER A 196 -9.04 -6.67 -14.60
CA SER A 196 -9.77 -5.57 -15.22
C SER A 196 -10.91 -5.11 -14.30
N CYS A 197 -10.64 -4.06 -13.53
CA CYS A 197 -11.66 -3.34 -12.78
C CYS A 197 -12.01 -2.07 -13.55
N ARG A 198 -13.12 -2.08 -14.29
CA ARG A 198 -13.76 -0.82 -14.69
C ARG A 198 -14.80 -0.52 -13.62
N CYS A 199 -14.53 0.48 -12.78
CA CYS A 199 -15.61 1.11 -12.02
C CYS A 199 -16.60 1.68 -13.04
N ARG A 200 -17.70 0.97 -13.32
CA ARG A 200 -18.88 1.63 -13.87
C ARG A 200 -19.29 2.62 -12.80
N ALA A 201 -18.96 3.89 -12.98
CA ALA A 201 -19.67 4.96 -12.30
C ALA A 201 -21.15 4.73 -12.63
N ARG A 202 -21.89 4.08 -11.72
CA ARG A 202 -23.32 3.86 -11.89
C ARG A 202 -23.93 5.26 -11.94
N ARG A 203 -24.25 5.73 -13.15
CA ARG A 203 -25.34 6.70 -13.29
C ARG A 203 -26.56 5.96 -12.77
N CYS A 204 -27.04 6.35 -11.60
CA CYS A 204 -28.28 5.85 -11.01
C CYS A 204 -29.47 6.33 -11.84
N HIS A 205 -29.68 5.85 -13.06
CA HIS A 205 -30.90 6.12 -13.84
C HIS A 205 -31.29 4.86 -14.62
N GLY A 206 -32.47 4.33 -14.30
CA GLY A 206 -33.31 3.56 -15.24
C GLY A 206 -33.07 2.06 -15.33
N ALA A 207 -34.16 1.31 -15.16
CA ALA A 207 -34.28 -0.14 -15.26
C ALA A 207 -33.76 -0.74 -16.57
N GLY A 208 -33.27 -1.99 -16.50
CA GLY A 208 -32.98 -2.81 -17.67
C GLY A 208 -32.08 -4.00 -17.33
N SER A 209 -32.68 -5.19 -17.24
CA SER A 209 -32.00 -6.47 -17.11
C SER A 209 -31.04 -6.71 -18.28
N GLY A 210 -29.74 -6.76 -18.01
CA GLY A 210 -28.71 -7.10 -19.00
C GLY A 210 -27.53 -7.77 -18.31
N SER A 211 -27.26 -9.00 -18.72
CA SER A 211 -26.12 -9.82 -18.26
C SER A 211 -24.81 -9.04 -18.29
N ALA A 212 -24.09 -9.02 -17.17
CA ALA A 212 -22.77 -8.41 -17.08
C ALA A 212 -21.72 -9.38 -17.65
N THR A 213 -21.40 -9.22 -18.94
CA THR A 213 -20.20 -9.84 -19.52
C THR A 213 -18.99 -8.94 -19.25
N ILE A 214 -17.99 -9.50 -18.56
CA ILE A 214 -16.70 -8.88 -18.25
C ILE A 214 -15.73 -9.22 -19.40
N PHE A 215 -15.10 -8.20 -20.01
CA PHE A 215 -13.93 -8.30 -20.89
C PHE A 215 -12.81 -7.41 -20.34
#